data_AF-A0A958HHA3-F1
#
_entry.id   AF-A0A958HHA3-F1
#
_cell.length_a   1.000
_cell.length_b   1.000
_cell.length_c   1.000
_cell.angle_alpha   90.00
_cell.angle_beta   90.00
_cell.angle_gamma   90.00
#
_symmetry.space_group_name_H-M   'P 1'
#
loop_
_entity.id
_entity.type
_entity.pdbx_description
1 polymer ?
#
loop_
_entity_poly.entity_id
_entity_poly.type
_entity_poly.pdbx_seq_one_letter_code
_entity_poly.pdbx_strand_id
1 'polypeptide(L)'
;TVTAYEGPNVVLYDQTDNIGINSITSQDFEAANDAYDNQAADDFVIPPGDGSWTIDEVYVPGAYYNGTGPAPAVNVFFYQDAAGLPGTLVYSALGLVPTDAAGTFTIALTVPAVLPAGTYWVSVQAVMSFAVGGQWGWTERTVQSNSASAWQNPGGGFGSPCTTWGPRAAVCGVGTDPDLVFRLSGTIGGGGEACAALSDIPWLSLDAYNGSNAGGTSTELTVTFDSTGLTPGIYTGNLCVTSNDPDPGPGNETDLVVVPVTLTVQPPTAVALIDLAAGSDQMPAPAGLPLGAVAAAGLSMAMAAGYALRRRRQE
;
A
#
# COMPACT_ATOMS: atom_id res chain seq x y z
N THR A 1 -3.45 -7.57 -22.66
CA THR A 1 -2.37 -7.40 -21.66
C THR A 1 -2.15 -5.92 -21.48
N VAL A 2 -2.26 -5.44 -20.25
CA VAL A 2 -1.91 -4.06 -19.92
C VAL A 2 -0.42 -3.86 -20.18
N THR A 3 -0.05 -2.77 -20.84
CA THR A 3 1.34 -2.45 -21.13
C THR A 3 2.08 -2.19 -19.81
N ALA A 4 3.29 -2.77 -19.68
CA ALA A 4 4.16 -2.49 -18.54
C ALA A 4 4.44 -0.98 -18.45
N TYR A 5 4.54 -0.47 -17.22
CA TYR A 5 4.94 0.91 -16.99
C TYR A 5 6.42 1.09 -17.36
N GLU A 6 6.73 2.00 -18.27
CA GLU A 6 8.10 2.29 -18.76
C GLU A 6 8.54 3.73 -18.40
N GLY A 7 7.85 4.39 -17.47
CA GLY A 7 8.19 5.74 -17.04
C GLY A 7 9.26 5.79 -15.94
N PRO A 8 9.70 6.99 -15.54
CA PRO A 8 10.76 7.16 -14.54
C PRO A 8 10.33 6.83 -13.10
N ASN A 9 9.02 6.68 -12.84
CA ASN A 9 8.49 6.46 -11.49
C ASN A 9 8.48 4.97 -11.11
N VAL A 10 8.30 4.67 -9.83
CA VAL A 10 8.03 3.28 -9.41
C VAL A 10 6.53 3.01 -9.48
N VAL A 11 6.16 1.75 -9.73
CA VAL A 11 4.77 1.29 -9.56
C VAL A 11 4.52 1.17 -8.06
N LEU A 12 3.61 1.98 -7.54
CA LEU A 12 3.25 2.03 -6.11
C LEU A 12 2.19 0.98 -5.78
N TYR A 13 1.19 0.86 -6.65
CA TYR A 13 0.10 -0.10 -6.52
C TYR A 13 -0.34 -0.56 -7.90
N ASP A 14 -0.52 -1.88 -8.09
CA ASP A 14 -0.93 -2.46 -9.37
C ASP A 14 -2.06 -3.47 -9.17
N GLN A 15 -3.21 -3.14 -9.75
CA GLN A 15 -4.41 -3.98 -9.82
C GLN A 15 -4.82 -4.19 -11.30
N THR A 16 -3.84 -4.35 -12.19
CA THR A 16 -4.08 -4.50 -13.64
C THR A 16 -4.23 -5.94 -14.12
N ASP A 17 -4.28 -6.89 -13.18
CA ASP A 17 -4.55 -8.31 -13.40
C ASP A 17 -6.05 -8.64 -13.34
N ASN A 18 -6.42 -9.88 -13.67
CA ASN A 18 -7.78 -10.41 -13.49
C ASN A 18 -8.91 -9.54 -14.11
N ILE A 19 -8.59 -8.91 -15.24
CA ILE A 19 -9.47 -7.97 -15.96
C ILE A 19 -10.82 -8.62 -16.30
N GLY A 20 -11.90 -7.97 -15.90
CA GLY A 20 -13.28 -8.33 -16.21
C GLY A 20 -13.67 -7.96 -17.64
N ILE A 21 -14.86 -8.38 -18.05
CA ILE A 21 -15.36 -8.16 -19.42
C ILE A 21 -16.20 -6.88 -19.57
N ASN A 22 -16.60 -6.30 -18.45
CA ASN A 22 -17.53 -5.20 -18.36
C ASN A 22 -16.82 -3.92 -17.94
N SER A 23 -17.46 -2.77 -18.18
CA SER A 23 -17.01 -1.47 -17.69
C SER A 23 -18.22 -0.68 -17.18
N ILE A 24 -18.07 -0.03 -16.04
CA ILE A 24 -19.16 0.64 -15.34
C ILE A 24 -19.01 2.15 -15.42
N THR A 25 -20.13 2.86 -15.60
CA THR A 25 -20.13 4.32 -15.77
C THR A 25 -19.39 5.01 -14.62
N SER A 26 -18.60 6.03 -14.95
CA SER A 26 -17.99 6.99 -14.01
C SER A 26 -17.72 8.27 -14.79
N GLN A 27 -18.72 9.13 -14.87
CA GLN A 27 -18.72 10.28 -15.77
C GLN A 27 -19.41 11.50 -15.17
N ASP A 28 -18.84 12.65 -15.46
CA ASP A 28 -19.38 14.00 -15.33
C ASP A 28 -19.95 14.37 -16.71
N PHE A 29 -21.28 14.42 -16.79
CA PHE A 29 -22.02 14.69 -18.02
C PHE A 29 -22.12 16.20 -18.25
N GLU A 30 -22.71 16.61 -19.38
CA GLU A 30 -23.06 18.02 -19.55
C GLU A 30 -24.20 18.44 -18.61
N ALA A 31 -24.27 19.75 -18.32
CA ALA A 31 -25.28 20.42 -17.47
C ALA A 31 -26.74 19.92 -17.59
N ALA A 32 -27.15 19.49 -18.80
CA ALA A 32 -28.50 18.99 -19.04
C ALA A 32 -28.76 17.60 -18.43
N ASN A 33 -27.69 16.88 -18.09
CA ASN A 33 -27.65 15.50 -17.63
C ASN A 33 -26.97 15.35 -16.26
N ASP A 34 -26.84 16.43 -15.47
CA ASP A 34 -26.25 16.39 -14.11
C ASP A 34 -26.91 15.35 -13.19
N ALA A 35 -28.17 15.00 -13.43
CA ALA A 35 -28.85 13.93 -12.70
C ALA A 35 -28.14 12.57 -12.84
N TYR A 36 -27.38 12.38 -13.91
CA TYR A 36 -26.62 11.18 -14.23
C TYR A 36 -25.14 11.28 -13.86
N ASP A 37 -24.66 12.41 -13.33
CA ASP A 37 -23.27 12.53 -12.89
C ASP A 37 -22.96 11.52 -11.81
N ASN A 38 -21.95 10.72 -12.04
CA ASN A 38 -21.70 9.57 -11.20
C ASN A 38 -20.20 9.31 -11.09
N GLN A 39 -19.83 8.62 -10.02
CA GLN A 39 -18.46 8.24 -9.76
C GLN A 39 -18.38 6.79 -9.33
N ALA A 40 -17.37 6.10 -9.85
CA ALA A 40 -16.89 4.85 -9.31
C ALA A 40 -15.57 5.07 -8.59
N ALA A 41 -15.29 4.25 -7.58
CA ALA A 41 -14.05 4.29 -6.85
C ALA A 41 -13.63 2.88 -6.43
N ASP A 42 -12.33 2.70 -6.25
CA ASP A 42 -11.78 1.47 -5.68
C ASP A 42 -10.67 1.78 -4.70
N ASP A 43 -10.41 0.86 -3.78
CA ASP A 43 -9.51 1.09 -2.65
C ASP A 43 -8.07 0.60 -2.90
N PHE A 44 -7.15 1.17 -2.14
CA PHE A 44 -5.77 0.72 -2.05
C PHE A 44 -5.21 1.02 -0.67
N VAL A 45 -4.13 0.32 -0.33
CA VAL A 45 -3.45 0.47 0.96
C VAL A 45 -2.03 0.95 0.71
N ILE A 46 -1.68 2.07 1.33
CA ILE A 46 -0.29 2.54 1.46
C ILE A 46 0.30 1.86 2.70
N PRO A 47 1.29 0.96 2.55
CA PRO A 47 1.86 0.23 3.68
C PRO A 47 2.43 1.17 4.74
N PRO A 48 2.27 0.87 6.05
CA PRO A 48 2.94 1.62 7.10
C PRO A 48 4.46 1.74 6.90
N GLY A 49 5.07 0.71 6.33
CA GLY A 49 6.52 0.67 6.04
C GLY A 49 6.99 1.63 4.96
N ASP A 50 6.08 2.19 4.15
CA ASP A 50 6.38 3.14 3.09
C ASP A 50 6.30 4.60 3.57
N GLY A 51 5.66 4.84 4.72
CA GLY A 51 5.47 6.16 5.34
C GLY A 51 4.48 7.06 4.59
N SER A 52 4.73 7.32 3.30
CA SER A 52 3.84 8.04 2.40
C SER A 52 4.14 7.71 0.94
N TRP A 53 3.18 7.93 0.05
CA TRP A 53 3.41 7.94 -1.39
C TRP A 53 3.19 9.34 -1.93
N THR A 54 4.04 9.73 -2.88
CA THR A 54 3.71 10.77 -3.86
C THR A 54 3.28 10.07 -5.13
N ILE A 55 2.01 10.21 -5.48
CA ILE A 55 1.40 9.61 -6.66
C ILE A 55 1.44 10.65 -7.77
N ASP A 56 2.09 10.32 -8.86
CA ASP A 56 2.30 11.20 -10.02
C ASP A 56 1.44 10.79 -11.21
N GLU A 57 1.06 9.51 -11.31
CA GLU A 57 0.31 8.97 -12.44
C GLU A 57 -0.75 7.98 -11.97
N VAL A 58 -1.92 8.06 -12.61
CA VAL A 58 -3.00 7.07 -12.50
C VAL A 58 -3.22 6.45 -13.88
N TYR A 59 -3.11 5.12 -13.96
CA TYR A 59 -3.43 4.35 -15.14
C TYR A 59 -4.74 3.58 -14.93
N VAL A 60 -5.71 3.78 -15.82
CA VAL A 60 -7.10 3.33 -15.63
C VAL A 60 -7.64 2.71 -16.92
N PRO A 61 -7.64 1.38 -17.04
CA PRO A 61 -8.36 0.68 -18.08
C PRO A 61 -9.86 0.97 -18.04
N GLY A 62 -10.39 1.31 -19.21
CA GLY A 62 -11.79 1.62 -19.41
C GLY A 62 -12.21 1.42 -20.86
N ALA A 63 -13.48 1.65 -21.13
CA ALA A 63 -14.08 1.50 -22.45
C ALA A 63 -15.15 2.57 -22.70
N TYR A 64 -15.27 3.00 -23.95
CA TYR A 64 -16.39 3.81 -24.40
C TYR A 64 -17.57 2.92 -24.81
N TYR A 65 -18.78 3.39 -24.53
CA TYR A 65 -20.01 2.80 -25.03
C TYR A 65 -21.05 3.90 -25.29
N ASN A 66 -22.03 3.61 -26.16
CA ASN A 66 -23.01 4.59 -26.66
C ASN A 66 -22.36 5.83 -27.31
N GLY A 67 -21.13 5.67 -27.78
CA GLY A 67 -20.29 6.70 -28.39
C GLY A 67 -18.87 6.15 -28.52
N THR A 68 -17.99 6.94 -29.10
CA THR A 68 -16.60 6.55 -29.38
C THR A 68 -15.58 7.26 -28.51
N GLY A 69 -16.01 8.16 -27.62
CA GLY A 69 -15.14 9.17 -27.05
C GLY A 69 -14.41 10.00 -28.13
N PRO A 70 -13.18 10.47 -27.86
CA PRO A 70 -12.49 10.42 -26.58
C PRO A 70 -13.08 11.43 -25.57
N ALA A 71 -12.90 11.16 -24.28
CA ALA A 71 -13.17 12.10 -23.21
C ALA A 71 -12.16 13.26 -23.30
N PRO A 72 -12.62 14.52 -23.44
CA PRO A 72 -11.72 15.66 -23.55
C PRO A 72 -10.97 15.95 -22.24
N ALA A 73 -11.51 15.51 -21.10
CA ALA A 73 -10.86 15.62 -19.81
C ALA A 73 -11.33 14.53 -18.84
N VAL A 74 -10.60 14.39 -17.73
CA VAL A 74 -10.91 13.51 -16.60
C VAL A 74 -10.69 14.25 -15.29
N ASN A 75 -11.45 13.87 -14.27
CA ASN A 75 -11.23 14.25 -12.88
C ASN A 75 -10.67 13.05 -12.11
N VAL A 76 -9.70 13.29 -11.24
CA VAL A 76 -9.12 12.31 -10.32
C VAL A 76 -9.34 12.78 -8.89
N PHE A 77 -9.78 11.87 -8.03
CA PHE A 77 -10.01 12.13 -6.62
C PHE A 77 -9.38 11.03 -5.77
N PHE A 78 -8.86 11.40 -4.60
CA PHE A 78 -8.53 10.46 -3.54
C PHE A 78 -9.33 10.79 -2.28
N TYR A 79 -9.89 9.76 -1.66
CA TYR A 79 -10.66 9.85 -0.42
C TYR A 79 -9.99 9.02 0.67
N GLN A 80 -10.08 9.45 1.93
CA GLN A 80 -9.82 8.56 3.07
C GLN A 80 -10.86 7.44 3.10
N ASP A 81 -10.46 6.28 3.61
CA ASP A 81 -11.42 5.25 3.96
C ASP A 81 -12.38 5.70 5.08
N ALA A 82 -13.66 5.37 4.91
CA ALA A 82 -14.69 5.50 5.91
C ALA A 82 -15.47 4.19 6.04
N ALA A 83 -14.87 3.22 6.74
CA ALA A 83 -15.44 1.91 7.01
C ALA A 83 -15.71 1.09 5.74
N GLY A 84 -14.71 1.05 4.84
CA GLY A 84 -14.79 0.29 3.59
C GLY A 84 -15.60 1.00 2.50
N LEU A 85 -15.69 2.33 2.54
CA LEU A 85 -16.26 3.20 1.51
C LEU A 85 -15.46 4.51 1.42
N PRO A 86 -15.50 5.22 0.28
CA PRO A 86 -14.90 6.55 0.19
C PRO A 86 -15.53 7.53 1.21
N GLY A 87 -14.68 8.19 1.98
CA GLY A 87 -15.03 9.15 3.02
C GLY A 87 -14.64 10.58 2.68
N THR A 88 -13.81 11.19 3.53
CA THR A 88 -13.33 12.57 3.34
C THR A 88 -12.45 12.68 2.11
N LEU A 89 -12.74 13.62 1.21
CA LEU A 89 -11.88 13.96 0.08
C LEU A 89 -10.55 14.55 0.59
N VAL A 90 -9.42 13.98 0.17
CA VAL A 90 -8.07 14.43 0.56
C VAL A 90 -7.25 14.97 -0.60
N TYR A 91 -7.64 14.67 -1.84
CA TYR A 91 -7.01 15.21 -3.03
C TYR A 91 -8.00 15.24 -4.19
N SER A 92 -7.89 16.27 -5.04
CA SER A 92 -8.59 16.32 -6.32
C SER A 92 -7.74 17.01 -7.38
N ALA A 93 -7.74 16.46 -8.59
CA ALA A 93 -7.27 17.13 -9.79
C ALA A 93 -8.36 17.06 -10.85
N LEU A 94 -8.81 18.23 -11.31
CA LEU A 94 -9.98 18.34 -12.19
C LEU A 94 -9.54 18.78 -13.59
N GLY A 95 -10.28 18.33 -14.61
CA GLY A 95 -10.06 18.77 -15.98
C GLY A 95 -8.72 18.38 -16.58
N LEU A 96 -8.12 17.27 -16.11
CA LEU A 96 -6.86 16.76 -16.67
C LEU A 96 -7.10 16.18 -18.06
N VAL A 97 -6.19 16.41 -18.99
CA VAL A 97 -6.26 15.79 -20.33
C VAL A 97 -5.50 14.46 -20.28
N PRO A 98 -6.17 13.30 -20.38
CA PRO A 98 -5.50 12.01 -20.32
C PRO A 98 -4.80 11.70 -21.65
N THR A 99 -3.78 10.84 -21.60
CA THR A 99 -3.45 10.03 -22.78
C THR A 99 -4.48 8.91 -22.88
N ASP A 100 -5.25 8.91 -23.96
CA ASP A 100 -6.35 7.97 -24.18
C ASP A 100 -6.00 6.93 -25.25
N ALA A 101 -6.04 5.66 -24.88
CA ALA A 101 -5.97 4.52 -25.76
C ALA A 101 -7.31 3.77 -25.76
N ALA A 102 -8.27 4.24 -26.56
CA ALA A 102 -9.59 3.63 -26.75
C ALA A 102 -10.41 3.44 -25.44
N GLY A 103 -10.34 4.43 -24.55
CA GLY A 103 -11.00 4.44 -23.24
C GLY A 103 -10.06 4.01 -22.10
N THR A 104 -8.87 3.52 -22.40
CA THR A 104 -7.84 3.31 -21.37
C THR A 104 -7.06 4.60 -21.15
N PHE A 105 -7.10 5.14 -19.94
CA PHE A 105 -6.47 6.40 -19.60
C PHE A 105 -5.11 6.21 -18.92
N THR A 106 -4.13 7.00 -19.35
CA THR A 106 -2.92 7.30 -18.57
C THR A 106 -2.97 8.77 -18.20
N ILE A 107 -3.01 9.06 -16.90
CA ILE A 107 -3.33 10.38 -16.35
C ILE A 107 -2.15 10.86 -15.52
N ALA A 108 -1.44 11.87 -16.01
CA ALA A 108 -0.40 12.55 -15.24
C ALA A 108 -1.03 13.60 -14.31
N LEU A 109 -0.71 13.54 -13.02
CA LEU A 109 -1.12 14.52 -12.02
C LEU A 109 -0.15 15.70 -12.06
N THR A 110 -0.64 16.86 -12.51
CA THR A 110 0.19 18.08 -12.62
C THR A 110 0.68 18.59 -11.27
N VAL A 111 -0.09 18.32 -10.22
CA VAL A 111 0.32 18.42 -8.82
C VAL A 111 0.18 17.02 -8.22
N PRO A 112 1.28 16.32 -7.90
CA PRO A 112 1.21 14.96 -7.37
C PRO A 112 0.37 14.86 -6.09
N ALA A 113 -0.34 13.74 -5.93
CA ALA A 113 -1.08 13.47 -4.71
C ALA A 113 -0.14 12.88 -3.66
N VAL A 114 -0.12 13.50 -2.48
CA VAL A 114 0.81 13.12 -1.43
C VAL A 114 0.02 12.55 -0.27
N LEU A 115 0.11 11.24 -0.06
CA LEU A 115 -0.74 10.49 0.87
C LEU A 115 0.13 9.71 1.87
N PRO A 116 0.00 9.97 3.18
CA PRO A 116 0.62 9.14 4.22
C PRO A 116 0.12 7.71 4.21
N ALA A 117 0.82 6.80 4.91
CA ALA A 117 0.37 5.43 5.10
C ALA A 117 -1.08 5.35 5.61
N GLY A 118 -1.85 4.42 5.06
CA GLY A 118 -3.29 4.29 5.31
C GLY A 118 -4.05 3.68 4.15
N THR A 119 -5.36 3.53 4.34
CA THR A 119 -6.28 3.06 3.30
C THR A 119 -6.96 4.25 2.65
N TYR A 120 -6.98 4.26 1.32
CA TYR A 120 -7.57 5.32 0.51
C TYR A 120 -8.38 4.74 -0.63
N TRP A 121 -9.23 5.58 -1.21
CA TRP A 121 -10.02 5.28 -2.39
C TRP A 121 -9.62 6.18 -3.53
N VAL A 122 -9.33 5.62 -4.69
CA VAL A 122 -9.13 6.37 -5.93
C VAL A 122 -10.44 6.40 -6.72
N SER A 123 -10.83 7.58 -7.21
CA SER A 123 -11.94 7.74 -8.15
C SER A 123 -11.46 8.48 -9.39
N VAL A 124 -11.76 7.93 -10.56
CA VAL A 124 -11.54 8.58 -11.85
C VAL A 124 -12.88 8.73 -12.55
N GLN A 125 -13.15 9.95 -13.02
CA GLN A 125 -14.41 10.34 -13.62
C GLN A 125 -14.11 11.03 -14.97
N ALA A 126 -14.64 10.49 -16.06
CA ALA A 126 -14.53 11.14 -17.36
C ALA A 126 -15.37 12.42 -17.38
N VAL A 127 -14.88 13.51 -17.96
CA VAL A 127 -15.65 14.74 -18.19
C VAL A 127 -15.99 14.79 -19.66
N MET A 128 -17.24 14.43 -20.00
CA MET A 128 -17.62 14.26 -21.40
C MET A 128 -19.12 14.40 -21.59
N SER A 129 -19.50 15.16 -22.62
CA SER A 129 -20.91 15.24 -22.99
C SER A 129 -21.40 13.96 -23.65
N PHE A 130 -22.57 13.46 -23.23
CA PHE A 130 -23.16 12.24 -23.77
C PHE A 130 -23.41 12.33 -25.27
N ALA A 131 -23.96 13.45 -25.73
CA ALA A 131 -24.28 13.65 -27.14
C ALA A 131 -23.03 13.72 -28.05
N VAL A 132 -21.85 13.97 -27.48
CA VAL A 132 -20.60 14.13 -28.22
C VAL A 132 -19.80 12.84 -28.22
N GLY A 133 -19.49 12.30 -27.03
CA GLY A 133 -18.58 11.16 -26.89
C GLY A 133 -19.22 9.90 -26.34
N GLY A 134 -20.51 9.94 -25.96
CA GLY A 134 -21.22 8.83 -25.33
C GLY A 134 -20.92 8.72 -23.84
N GLN A 135 -20.64 7.50 -23.39
CA GLN A 135 -20.26 7.20 -22.01
C GLN A 135 -18.90 6.54 -21.95
N TRP A 136 -18.16 6.85 -20.89
CA TRP A 136 -16.99 6.09 -20.48
C TRP A 136 -17.32 5.24 -19.26
N GLY A 137 -16.81 4.01 -19.26
CA GLY A 137 -16.84 3.14 -18.09
C GLY A 137 -15.45 2.67 -17.67
N TRP A 138 -15.28 2.54 -16.36
CA TRP A 138 -14.10 1.95 -15.74
C TRP A 138 -14.21 0.43 -15.80
N THR A 139 -13.20 -0.24 -16.35
CA THR A 139 -13.18 -1.69 -16.48
C THR A 139 -13.18 -2.39 -15.11
N GLU A 140 -14.07 -3.37 -14.96
CA GLU A 140 -14.18 -4.16 -13.73
C GLU A 140 -13.03 -5.18 -13.60
N ARG A 141 -12.77 -5.63 -12.38
CA ARG A 141 -11.80 -6.68 -12.04
C ARG A 141 -12.50 -7.82 -11.30
N THR A 142 -12.24 -9.04 -11.75
CA THR A 142 -12.97 -10.27 -11.35
C THR A 142 -12.64 -10.80 -9.94
N VAL A 143 -11.61 -10.26 -9.28
CA VAL A 143 -11.22 -10.67 -7.92
C VAL A 143 -11.17 -9.44 -7.02
N GLN A 144 -11.52 -9.64 -5.74
CA GLN A 144 -11.57 -8.57 -4.74
C GLN A 144 -10.24 -8.44 -3.99
N SER A 145 -9.76 -7.22 -3.88
CA SER A 145 -8.70 -6.74 -3.00
C SER A 145 -9.33 -5.85 -1.92
N ASN A 146 -8.97 -6.03 -0.66
CA ASN A 146 -9.52 -5.24 0.46
C ASN A 146 -11.07 -5.14 0.44
N SER A 147 -11.65 -3.95 0.22
CA SER A 147 -13.10 -3.70 0.17
C SER A 147 -13.61 -3.82 -1.27
N ALA A 148 -14.88 -4.17 -1.45
CA ALA A 148 -15.49 -4.13 -2.78
C ALA A 148 -15.56 -2.68 -3.29
N SER A 149 -15.34 -2.48 -4.59
CA SER A 149 -15.44 -1.16 -5.23
C SER A 149 -16.76 -0.44 -4.92
N ALA A 150 -16.72 0.88 -4.91
CA ALA A 150 -17.81 1.75 -4.51
C ALA A 150 -18.36 2.56 -5.69
N TRP A 151 -19.62 2.98 -5.59
CA TRP A 151 -20.27 3.82 -6.59
C TRP A 151 -21.23 4.82 -5.95
N GLN A 152 -21.38 5.97 -6.59
CA GLN A 152 -22.39 6.96 -6.25
C GLN A 152 -22.90 7.72 -7.46
N ASN A 153 -24.13 8.21 -7.37
CA ASN A 153 -24.72 9.18 -8.28
C ASN A 153 -25.58 10.16 -7.48
N PRO A 154 -25.03 11.32 -7.10
CA PRO A 154 -25.74 12.31 -6.27
C PRO A 154 -27.06 12.79 -6.87
N GLY A 155 -27.18 12.78 -8.20
CA GLY A 155 -28.37 13.19 -8.93
C GLY A 155 -29.55 12.20 -8.91
N GLY A 156 -29.35 10.97 -8.44
CA GLY A 156 -30.40 9.93 -8.37
C GLY A 156 -30.88 9.40 -9.73
N GLY A 157 -30.11 9.64 -10.80
CA GLY A 157 -30.23 9.00 -12.10
C GLY A 157 -29.92 7.48 -12.08
N PHE A 158 -29.98 6.88 -13.28
CA PHE A 158 -29.79 5.44 -13.53
C PHE A 158 -30.70 4.46 -12.77
N GLY A 159 -31.62 4.94 -11.92
CA GLY A 159 -32.48 4.08 -11.11
C GLY A 159 -31.72 3.32 -10.01
N SER A 160 -30.50 3.75 -9.68
CA SER A 160 -29.70 3.19 -8.59
C SER A 160 -30.14 3.79 -7.24
N PRO A 161 -30.11 3.02 -6.14
CA PRO A 161 -30.40 3.56 -4.81
C PRO A 161 -29.26 4.41 -4.22
N CYS A 162 -28.07 4.41 -4.84
CA CYS A 162 -26.87 5.07 -4.29
C CYS A 162 -26.76 6.55 -4.68
N THR A 163 -27.46 7.42 -3.96
CA THR A 163 -27.25 8.89 -4.03
C THR A 163 -26.01 9.37 -3.29
N THR A 164 -25.36 8.47 -2.54
CA THR A 164 -24.05 8.64 -1.90
C THR A 164 -23.27 7.35 -2.11
N TRP A 165 -21.99 7.32 -1.72
CA TRP A 165 -21.17 6.11 -1.79
C TRP A 165 -21.86 4.89 -1.16
N GLY A 166 -21.86 3.80 -1.91
CA GLY A 166 -22.23 2.48 -1.44
C GLY A 166 -21.47 1.38 -2.19
N PRO A 167 -21.48 0.14 -1.67
CA PRO A 167 -20.88 -1.00 -2.36
C PRO A 167 -21.51 -1.18 -3.75
N ARG A 168 -20.67 -1.06 -4.78
CA ARG A 168 -21.10 -0.85 -6.17
C ARG A 168 -22.03 -1.94 -6.69
N ALA A 169 -21.61 -3.20 -6.61
CA ALA A 169 -22.40 -4.32 -7.11
C ALA A 169 -23.55 -4.68 -6.14
N ALA A 170 -23.22 -4.85 -4.85
CA ALA A 170 -24.15 -5.43 -3.87
C ALA A 170 -25.28 -4.49 -3.43
N VAL A 171 -25.04 -3.17 -3.40
CA VAL A 171 -26.01 -2.18 -2.91
C VAL A 171 -26.47 -1.28 -4.05
N CYS A 172 -25.55 -0.74 -4.84
CA CYS A 172 -25.92 0.18 -5.92
C CYS A 172 -26.48 -0.53 -7.16
N GLY A 173 -26.29 -1.85 -7.27
CA GLY A 173 -26.76 -2.65 -8.39
C GLY A 173 -26.04 -2.32 -9.71
N VAL A 174 -24.79 -1.86 -9.64
CA VAL A 174 -24.00 -1.41 -10.80
C VAL A 174 -22.87 -2.40 -11.07
N GLY A 175 -22.89 -3.06 -12.24
CA GLY A 175 -21.90 -4.09 -12.59
C GLY A 175 -22.04 -5.37 -11.76
N THR A 176 -21.05 -6.25 -11.84
CA THR A 176 -21.12 -7.60 -11.26
C THR A 176 -19.84 -8.07 -10.58
N ASP A 177 -18.70 -7.64 -11.08
CA ASP A 177 -17.40 -8.04 -10.55
C ASP A 177 -17.06 -7.13 -9.35
N PRO A 178 -16.25 -7.58 -8.38
CA PRO A 178 -16.10 -6.88 -7.10
C PRO A 178 -15.34 -5.57 -7.21
N ASP A 179 -14.33 -5.48 -8.07
CA ASP A 179 -13.33 -4.40 -8.08
C ASP A 179 -13.23 -3.71 -9.44
N LEU A 180 -12.35 -2.71 -9.52
CA LEU A 180 -12.00 -1.98 -10.73
C LEU A 180 -10.50 -2.11 -11.01
N VAL A 181 -10.13 -2.01 -12.29
CA VAL A 181 -8.75 -2.20 -12.74
C VAL A 181 -8.01 -0.86 -12.70
N PHE A 182 -6.90 -0.74 -11.98
CA PHE A 182 -6.08 0.47 -12.00
C PHE A 182 -4.63 0.22 -11.57
N ARG A 183 -3.78 1.21 -11.81
CA ARG A 183 -2.41 1.26 -11.31
C ARG A 183 -2.05 2.68 -10.91
N LEU A 184 -1.30 2.81 -9.82
CA LEU A 184 -0.74 4.06 -9.32
C LEU A 184 0.78 4.01 -9.43
N SER A 185 1.38 5.07 -9.97
CA SER A 185 2.83 5.20 -10.09
C SER A 185 3.30 6.53 -9.53
N GLY A 186 4.49 6.54 -8.95
CA GLY A 186 5.08 7.73 -8.34
C GLY A 186 6.33 7.41 -7.51
N THR A 187 6.47 8.03 -6.34
CA THR A 187 7.61 7.83 -5.43
C THR A 187 7.16 7.45 -4.01
N ILE A 188 7.95 6.61 -3.36
CA ILE A 188 7.76 6.21 -1.96
C ILE A 188 8.51 7.19 -1.06
N GLY A 189 7.90 7.61 0.04
CA GLY A 189 8.45 8.51 1.05
C GLY A 189 8.22 10.01 0.81
N GLY A 190 7.28 10.39 -0.06
CA GLY A 190 7.21 11.74 -0.63
C GLY A 190 6.24 12.78 -0.03
N GLY A 191 5.50 12.52 1.06
CA GLY A 191 5.02 13.67 1.87
C GLY A 191 3.84 13.52 2.85
N GLY A 192 3.95 12.59 3.79
CA GLY A 192 3.85 13.09 5.18
C GLY A 192 5.12 13.88 5.46
N GLU A 193 5.12 14.92 6.33
CA GLU A 193 6.32 15.67 6.70
C GLU A 193 7.54 14.75 6.60
N ALA A 194 8.53 15.09 5.76
CA ALA A 194 9.64 14.19 5.40
C ALA A 194 10.37 13.60 6.62
N CYS A 195 10.07 14.15 7.79
CA CYS A 195 10.55 13.87 9.12
C CYS A 195 9.36 13.44 9.98
N ALA A 196 9.09 12.14 10.08
CA ALA A 196 8.45 11.65 11.30
C ALA A 196 9.37 11.98 12.50
N ALA A 197 8.84 12.18 13.70
CA ALA A 197 9.74 12.27 14.86
C ALA A 197 10.50 10.93 14.95
N LEU A 198 11.77 10.92 15.33
CA LEU A 198 12.50 9.64 15.47
C LEU A 198 11.85 8.69 16.50
N SER A 199 11.00 9.21 17.39
CA SER A 199 10.10 8.42 18.24
C SER A 199 9.12 7.55 17.47
N ASP A 200 8.85 7.87 16.21
CA ASP A 200 7.90 7.21 15.32
C ASP A 200 8.59 6.16 14.43
N ILE A 201 9.92 6.02 14.52
CA ILE A 201 10.72 4.95 13.88
C ILE A 201 11.37 4.10 15.00
N PRO A 202 10.63 3.16 15.62
CA PRO A 202 11.07 2.49 16.85
C PRO A 202 12.33 1.64 16.70
N TRP A 203 12.69 1.30 15.47
CA TRP A 203 13.85 0.48 15.11
C TRP A 203 15.09 1.31 14.76
N LEU A 204 15.03 2.65 14.85
CA LEU A 204 16.11 3.56 14.52
C LEU A 204 16.39 4.50 15.70
N SER A 205 17.65 4.66 16.08
CA SER A 205 18.05 5.63 17.10
C SER A 205 19.36 6.32 16.75
N LEU A 206 19.56 7.52 17.32
CA LEU A 206 20.77 8.32 17.16
C LEU A 206 21.44 8.54 18.51
N ASP A 207 22.77 8.68 18.51
CA ASP A 207 23.54 9.12 19.69
C ASP A 207 23.34 10.61 20.00
N ALA A 208 23.03 11.44 18.99
CA ALA A 208 22.66 12.84 19.14
C ALA A 208 21.54 13.26 18.17
N TYR A 209 20.66 14.16 18.62
CA TYR A 209 19.52 14.67 17.83
C TYR A 209 19.70 16.13 17.38
N ASN A 210 20.79 16.75 17.83
CA ASN A 210 21.20 18.10 17.47
C ASN A 210 22.71 18.25 17.73
N GLY A 211 23.33 19.22 17.07
CA GLY A 211 24.75 19.52 17.21
C GLY A 211 25.12 20.81 16.50
N SER A 212 26.41 21.17 16.55
CA SER A 212 26.94 22.34 15.84
C SER A 212 28.32 22.04 15.29
N ASN A 213 28.58 22.40 14.04
CA ASN A 213 29.91 22.34 13.43
C ASN A 213 30.44 23.76 13.19
N ALA A 214 31.75 23.93 13.30
CA ALA A 214 32.40 25.13 12.75
C ALA A 214 32.46 25.02 11.21
N GLY A 215 32.52 26.17 10.52
CA GLY A 215 32.64 26.17 9.06
C GLY A 215 33.83 25.33 8.58
N GLY A 216 33.59 24.45 7.59
CA GLY A 216 34.60 23.56 7.04
C GLY A 216 34.97 22.35 7.91
N THR A 217 34.20 22.07 8.97
CA THR A 217 34.39 20.90 9.85
C THR A 217 33.23 19.91 9.75
N SER A 218 33.45 18.69 10.22
CA SER A 218 32.41 17.65 10.29
C SER A 218 32.43 16.98 11.65
N THR A 219 31.25 16.62 12.15
CA THR A 219 31.05 15.79 13.34
C THR A 219 30.40 14.49 12.91
N GLU A 220 30.89 13.36 13.42
CA GLU A 220 30.27 12.05 13.17
C GLU A 220 28.98 11.91 13.98
N LEU A 221 27.98 11.27 13.37
CA LEU A 221 26.71 10.92 13.98
C LEU A 221 26.55 9.40 13.91
N THR A 222 26.28 8.75 15.04
CA THR A 222 26.08 7.30 15.09
C THR A 222 24.60 6.97 14.94
N VAL A 223 24.26 6.25 13.87
CA VAL A 223 22.91 5.75 13.60
C VAL A 223 22.83 4.27 13.97
N THR A 224 21.93 3.92 14.90
CA THR A 224 21.73 2.54 15.37
C THR A 224 20.40 1.98 14.87
N PHE A 225 20.47 0.80 14.26
CA PHE A 225 19.32 0.02 13.80
C PHE A 225 19.06 -1.13 14.78
N ASP A 226 17.86 -1.23 15.34
CA ASP A 226 17.45 -2.30 16.25
C ASP A 226 16.32 -3.14 15.63
N SER A 227 16.67 -4.36 15.20
CA SER A 227 15.71 -5.33 14.66
C SER A 227 15.04 -6.20 15.73
N THR A 228 15.29 -5.96 17.01
CA THR A 228 14.79 -6.81 18.11
C THR A 228 13.27 -6.81 18.14
N GLY A 229 12.67 -7.98 18.04
CA GLY A 229 11.21 -8.14 18.08
C GLY A 229 10.48 -7.74 16.79
N LEU A 230 11.19 -7.30 15.75
CA LEU A 230 10.61 -7.06 14.43
C LEU A 230 10.39 -8.38 13.69
N THR A 231 9.28 -8.44 12.94
CA THR A 231 8.99 -9.54 12.03
C THR A 231 9.87 -9.46 10.78
N PRO A 232 10.13 -10.57 10.08
CA PRO A 232 10.81 -10.53 8.79
C PRO A 232 10.08 -9.60 7.81
N GLY A 233 10.83 -8.72 7.14
CA GLY A 233 10.26 -7.67 6.29
C GLY A 233 11.25 -6.56 5.96
N ILE A 234 10.80 -5.61 5.14
CA ILE A 234 11.52 -4.37 4.84
C ILE A 234 10.85 -3.24 5.64
N TYR A 235 11.67 -2.48 6.34
CA TYR A 235 11.26 -1.29 7.09
C TYR A 235 11.98 -0.09 6.49
N THR A 236 11.25 0.97 6.15
CA THR A 236 11.84 2.21 5.65
C THR A 236 11.50 3.39 6.53
N GLY A 237 12.35 4.41 6.51
CA GLY A 237 12.17 5.66 7.22
C GLY A 237 13.08 6.74 6.64
N ASN A 238 12.93 7.97 7.12
CA ASN A 238 13.75 9.10 6.71
C ASN A 238 14.41 9.73 7.94
N LEU A 239 15.72 9.96 7.87
CA LEU A 239 16.44 10.81 8.80
C LEU A 239 16.50 12.23 8.21
N CYS A 240 15.89 13.18 8.91
CA CYS A 240 15.91 14.58 8.54
C CYS A 240 16.94 15.38 9.33
N VAL A 241 17.74 16.16 8.61
CA VAL A 241 18.71 17.09 9.20
C VAL A 241 18.33 18.51 8.78
N THR A 242 17.94 19.33 9.75
CA THR A 242 17.79 20.78 9.54
C THR A 242 19.13 21.46 9.78
N SER A 243 19.47 22.44 8.95
CA SER A 243 20.72 23.19 9.06
C SER A 243 20.43 24.69 9.05
N ASN A 244 21.30 25.47 9.67
CA ASN A 244 21.34 26.92 9.53
C ASN A 244 22.37 27.36 8.47
N ASP A 245 22.87 26.43 7.66
CA ASP A 245 23.70 26.71 6.50
C ASP A 245 22.86 27.47 5.45
N PRO A 246 23.28 28.66 4.99
CA PRO A 246 22.54 29.43 3.99
C PRO A 246 22.60 28.82 2.59
N ASP A 247 23.52 27.90 2.33
CA ASP A 247 23.58 27.19 1.07
C ASP A 247 22.64 25.96 1.12
N PRO A 248 21.78 25.75 0.11
CA PRO A 248 20.91 24.58 0.06
C PRO A 248 21.71 23.28 0.13
N GLY A 249 21.24 22.35 0.95
CA GLY A 249 21.97 21.10 1.21
C GLY A 249 22.09 20.19 -0.02
N PRO A 250 23.10 19.31 -0.07
CA PRO A 250 23.22 18.32 -1.14
C PRO A 250 22.05 17.32 -1.08
N GLY A 251 21.29 17.22 -2.17
CA GLY A 251 20.24 16.20 -2.34
C GLY A 251 18.92 16.75 -2.88
N ASN A 252 18.39 17.82 -2.27
CA ASN A 252 17.07 18.38 -2.62
C ASN A 252 17.04 19.91 -2.81
N GLU A 253 18.18 20.61 -2.72
CA GLU A 253 18.26 22.07 -2.86
C GLU A 253 17.33 22.83 -1.88
N THR A 254 17.17 22.30 -0.65
CA THR A 254 16.42 22.96 0.44
C THR A 254 17.26 23.08 1.71
N ASP A 255 16.76 23.85 2.68
CA ASP A 255 17.32 23.97 4.04
C ASP A 255 17.18 22.68 4.89
N LEU A 256 16.51 21.66 4.33
CA LEU A 256 16.24 20.36 4.96
C LEU A 256 16.91 19.24 4.18
N VAL A 257 17.92 18.58 4.77
CA VAL A 257 18.55 17.39 4.18
C VAL A 257 17.78 16.14 4.61
N VAL A 258 17.31 15.35 3.65
CA VAL A 258 16.58 14.09 3.88
C VAL A 258 17.46 12.90 3.51
N VAL A 259 17.72 12.02 4.48
CA VAL A 259 18.53 10.81 4.32
C VAL A 259 17.61 9.59 4.44
N PRO A 260 17.29 8.89 3.33
CA PRO A 260 16.48 7.68 3.40
C PRO A 260 17.24 6.54 4.08
N VAL A 261 16.55 5.79 4.93
CA VAL A 261 17.10 4.63 5.65
C VAL A 261 16.22 3.40 5.44
N THR A 262 16.85 2.24 5.25
CA THR A 262 16.18 0.95 5.05
C THR A 262 16.77 -0.10 5.97
N LEU A 263 15.91 -0.80 6.71
CA LEU A 263 16.25 -1.99 7.49
C LEU A 263 15.57 -3.22 6.88
N THR A 264 16.35 -4.22 6.52
CA THR A 264 15.83 -5.52 6.08
C THR A 264 15.99 -6.55 7.19
N VAL A 265 14.87 -7.04 7.72
CA VAL A 265 14.85 -8.11 8.71
C VAL A 265 14.64 -9.43 7.99
N GLN A 266 15.62 -10.32 8.05
CA GLN A 266 15.56 -11.63 7.42
C GLN A 266 14.89 -12.66 8.36
N PRO A 267 14.20 -13.67 7.81
CA PRO A 267 13.75 -14.79 8.62
C PRO A 267 14.94 -15.51 9.26
N PRO A 268 14.78 -16.08 10.47
CA PRO A 268 15.85 -16.82 11.10
C PRO A 268 16.27 -17.98 10.19
N THR A 269 17.58 -18.08 9.95
CA THR A 269 18.14 -19.19 9.19
C THR A 269 17.80 -20.49 9.90
N ALA A 270 16.95 -21.32 9.31
CA ALA A 270 16.62 -22.61 9.86
C ALA A 270 17.90 -23.45 9.95
N VAL A 271 18.29 -23.83 11.16
CA VAL A 271 19.34 -24.83 11.36
C VAL A 271 18.68 -26.18 11.11
N ALA A 272 18.89 -26.75 9.92
CA ALA A 272 18.54 -28.13 9.65
C ALA A 272 19.47 -29.03 10.48
N LEU A 273 18.92 -29.74 11.47
CA LEU A 273 19.62 -30.86 12.10
C LEU A 273 19.72 -31.98 11.07
N ILE A 274 20.87 -32.08 10.38
CA ILE A 274 21.04 -33.03 9.28
C ILE A 274 21.24 -34.48 9.74
N ASP A 275 21.54 -34.74 11.02
CA ASP A 275 21.59 -36.11 11.53
C ASP A 275 21.29 -36.18 13.04
N LEU A 276 20.08 -36.63 13.40
CA LEU A 276 19.85 -37.24 14.72
C LEU A 276 20.19 -38.72 14.61
N ALA A 277 21.46 -39.06 14.80
CA ALA A 277 21.82 -40.44 15.09
C ALA A 277 21.28 -40.79 16.48
N ALA A 278 20.20 -41.56 16.53
CA ALA A 278 19.77 -42.24 17.74
C ALA A 278 20.86 -43.25 18.12
N GLY A 279 21.85 -42.82 18.91
CA GLY A 279 22.78 -43.72 19.54
C GLY A 279 22.01 -44.59 20.52
N SER A 280 21.68 -45.83 20.11
CA SER A 280 21.17 -46.86 21.00
C SER A 280 22.32 -47.38 21.86
N ASP A 281 22.88 -46.53 22.72
CA ASP A 281 23.67 -47.03 23.84
C ASP A 281 22.66 -47.46 24.90
N GLN A 282 22.41 -48.77 24.98
CA GLN A 282 21.65 -49.34 26.08
C GLN A 282 22.37 -48.98 27.38
N MET A 283 21.86 -47.97 28.09
CA MET A 283 22.20 -47.84 29.50
C MET A 283 21.73 -49.12 30.21
N PRO A 284 22.60 -49.81 30.97
CA PRO A 284 22.17 -50.97 31.74
C PRO A 284 21.11 -50.54 32.74
N ALA A 285 20.01 -51.29 32.80
CA ALA A 285 18.89 -51.03 33.68
C ALA A 285 19.38 -50.97 35.15
N PRO A 286 19.04 -49.91 35.91
CA PRO A 286 19.29 -49.91 37.34
C PRO A 286 18.41 -50.98 38.00
N ALA A 287 19.04 -51.83 38.81
CA ALA A 287 18.37 -52.90 39.54
C ALA A 287 17.44 -52.32 40.62
N GLY A 288 16.16 -52.69 40.52
CA GLY A 288 15.22 -52.92 41.64
C GLY A 288 14.85 -51.74 42.54
N LEU A 289 13.54 -51.49 42.67
CA LEU A 289 12.77 -51.37 43.93
C LEU A 289 11.27 -51.06 43.58
N PRO A 290 10.31 -51.32 44.49
CA PRO A 290 9.13 -52.15 44.21
C PRO A 290 7.89 -51.40 43.69
N LEU A 291 6.98 -52.14 43.04
CA LEU A 291 5.62 -51.69 42.74
C LEU A 291 4.85 -51.42 44.04
N GLY A 292 4.62 -50.14 44.32
CA GLY A 292 3.66 -49.64 45.31
C GLY A 292 2.72 -48.64 44.64
N ALA A 293 1.43 -48.83 44.84
CA ALA A 293 0.33 -48.19 44.13
C ALA A 293 0.32 -46.65 44.16
N VAL A 294 -0.04 -46.02 43.02
CA VAL A 294 -0.63 -44.68 43.00
C VAL A 294 -1.82 -44.68 42.03
N ALA A 295 -2.94 -44.18 42.54
CA ALA A 295 -4.26 -44.22 41.94
C ALA A 295 -4.41 -43.35 40.69
N ALA A 296 -5.39 -43.71 39.86
CA ALA A 296 -5.84 -42.95 38.71
C ALA A 296 -6.30 -41.53 39.10
N ALA A 297 -5.62 -40.52 38.57
CA ALA A 297 -6.16 -39.19 38.33
C ALA A 297 -5.37 -38.59 37.15
N GLY A 298 -6.08 -38.18 36.10
CA GLY A 298 -5.48 -37.72 34.85
C GLY A 298 -4.58 -36.51 35.06
N LEU A 299 -3.48 -36.46 34.30
CA LEU A 299 -2.81 -35.22 33.91
C LEU A 299 -1.88 -35.46 32.72
N SER A 300 -1.69 -34.39 31.96
CA SER A 300 -0.89 -34.21 30.73
C SER A 300 0.40 -35.01 30.63
N MET A 301 0.65 -35.53 29.42
CA MET A 301 1.93 -36.10 28.98
C MET A 301 2.98 -34.97 28.84
N ALA A 302 3.67 -34.64 29.93
CA ALA A 302 4.89 -33.83 29.88
C ALA A 302 6.09 -34.77 29.76
N MET A 303 6.60 -34.96 28.54
CA MET A 303 7.94 -35.52 28.31
C MET A 303 8.97 -34.47 28.71
N ALA A 304 9.53 -34.58 29.92
CA ALA A 304 10.73 -33.85 30.30
C ALA A 304 11.96 -34.54 29.69
N ALA A 305 12.41 -34.08 28.52
CA ALA A 305 13.70 -34.48 27.98
C ALA A 305 14.78 -33.52 28.47
N GLY A 306 15.56 -33.94 29.46
CA GLY A 306 16.78 -33.23 29.86
C GLY A 306 17.90 -33.52 28.87
N TYR A 307 18.35 -32.50 28.14
CA TYR A 307 19.49 -32.61 27.23
C TYR A 307 20.73 -31.91 27.80
N ALA A 308 21.82 -32.67 27.94
CA ALA A 308 23.14 -32.11 28.26
C ALA A 308 23.88 -31.77 26.95
N LEU A 309 24.07 -30.48 26.67
CA LEU A 309 24.85 -29.99 25.54
C LEU A 309 26.35 -30.16 25.82
N ARG A 310 27.05 -30.99 25.04
CA ARG A 310 28.52 -30.97 24.96
C ARG A 310 28.95 -30.29 23.66
N ARG A 311 29.56 -29.10 23.77
CA ARG A 311 30.27 -28.46 22.65
C ARG A 311 31.55 -29.24 22.32
N ARG A 312 31.72 -29.69 21.08
CA ARG A 312 33.05 -30.00 20.52
C ARG A 312 33.64 -28.71 19.96
N ARG A 313 34.86 -28.35 20.39
CA ARG A 313 35.68 -27.38 19.68
C ARG A 313 36.13 -28.03 18.37
N GLN A 314 35.94 -27.33 17.25
CA GLN A 314 36.62 -27.68 16.00
C GLN A 314 38.06 -27.16 16.08
N GLU A 315 39.01 -28.00 15.68
CA GLU A 315 40.40 -27.62 15.38
C GLU A 315 40.47 -26.83 14.08
#